data_AF-A0A8B8PFI6-F1
#
_entry.id   AF-A0A8B8PFI6-F1
#
_cell.length_a   1.000
_cell.length_b   1.000
_cell.length_c   1.000
_cell.angle_alpha   90.00
_cell.angle_beta   90.00
_cell.angle_gamma   90.00
#
_symmetry.space_group_name_H-M   'P 1'
#
loop_
_entity.id
_entity.type
_entity.pdbx_description
1 polymer ?
#
loop_
_entity_poly.entity_id
_entity_poly.type
_entity_poly.pdbx_seq_one_letter_code
_entity_poly.pdbx_strand_id
1 'polypeptide(L)'
;MMDLTWLSAIILGAGCLALGYYIGAYHPSRFLIPARASKGPTVATGSKKNKPKDPLEIEDLAEILEDFKMVLVVRNDLKMGKGKIAAQCSHATLGLYKKLLQRAPKALNRWETCAQPKVVVKIESEEDMLALQIQGP
;
A
#
# COMPACT_ATOMS: atom_id res chain seq x y z
N MET A 1 -30.42 -46.64 -26.55
CA MET A 1 -30.14 -45.65 -27.60
C MET A 1 -29.71 -44.40 -26.87
N MET A 2 -28.43 -44.02 -26.93
CA MET A 2 -27.94 -42.82 -26.23
C MET A 2 -28.44 -41.60 -27.00
N ASP A 3 -29.27 -40.79 -26.35
CA ASP A 3 -29.94 -39.67 -27.00
C ASP A 3 -28.93 -38.64 -27.52
N LEU A 4 -29.22 -38.13 -28.73
CA LEU A 4 -28.40 -37.12 -29.42
C LEU A 4 -28.19 -35.84 -28.57
N THR A 5 -29.03 -35.64 -27.57
CA THR A 5 -28.98 -34.56 -26.58
C THR A 5 -27.86 -34.71 -25.55
N TRP A 6 -27.50 -35.94 -25.17
CA TRP A 6 -26.39 -36.19 -24.26
C TRP A 6 -25.04 -36.00 -24.93
N LEU A 7 -24.93 -36.39 -26.20
CA LEU A 7 -23.72 -36.18 -27.01
C LEU A 7 -23.46 -34.68 -27.25
N SER A 8 -24.51 -33.89 -27.51
CA SER A 8 -24.33 -32.44 -27.71
C SER A 8 -23.89 -31.71 -26.44
N ALA A 9 -24.39 -32.12 -25.26
CA ALA A 9 -23.98 -31.56 -23.98
C ALA A 9 -22.50 -31.83 -23.66
N ILE A 10 -22.01 -33.04 -23.95
CA ILE A 10 -20.61 -33.42 -23.73
C ILE A 10 -19.69 -32.65 -24.69
N ILE A 11 -20.08 -32.49 -25.95
CA ILE A 11 -19.29 -31.73 -26.94
C ILE A 11 -19.21 -30.24 -26.58
N LEU A 12 -20.33 -29.64 -26.16
CA LEU A 12 -20.34 -28.24 -25.69
C LEU A 12 -19.48 -28.05 -24.43
N GLY A 13 -19.61 -28.96 -23.45
CA GLY A 13 -18.82 -28.90 -22.22
C GLY A 13 -17.31 -29.04 -22.46
N ALA A 14 -16.90 -30.01 -23.28
CA ALA A 14 -15.50 -30.22 -23.64
C ALA A 14 -14.95 -29.05 -24.46
N GLY A 15 -15.74 -28.48 -25.38
CA GLY A 15 -15.37 -27.31 -26.17
C GLY A 15 -15.12 -26.07 -25.30
N CYS A 16 -16.00 -25.79 -24.32
CA CYS A 16 -15.82 -24.67 -23.40
C CYS A 16 -14.58 -24.84 -22.51
N LEU A 17 -14.31 -26.05 -22.01
CA LEU A 17 -13.12 -26.32 -21.19
C LEU A 17 -11.83 -26.20 -22.00
N ALA A 18 -11.79 -26.73 -23.23
CA ALA A 18 -10.63 -26.62 -24.11
C ALA A 18 -10.34 -25.17 -24.51
N LEU A 19 -11.38 -24.39 -24.82
CA LEU A 19 -11.25 -22.97 -25.13
C LEU A 19 -10.75 -22.16 -23.92
N GLY A 20 -11.29 -22.42 -22.73
CA GLY A 20 -10.82 -21.79 -21.49
C GLY A 20 -9.37 -22.13 -21.16
N TYR A 21 -8.96 -23.39 -21.34
CA TYR A 21 -7.57 -23.81 -21.15
C TYR A 21 -6.63 -23.18 -22.17
N TYR A 22 -7.03 -23.11 -23.45
CA TYR A 22 -6.23 -22.48 -24.50
C TYR A 22 -6.04 -20.98 -24.24
N ILE A 23 -7.11 -20.26 -23.87
CA ILE A 23 -7.01 -18.83 -23.51
C ILE A 23 -6.15 -18.63 -22.26
N GLY A 24 -6.30 -19.49 -21.24
CA GLY A 24 -5.54 -19.42 -20.00
C GLY A 24 -4.05 -19.77 -20.14
N ALA A 25 -3.71 -20.70 -21.04
CA ALA A 25 -2.33 -21.14 -21.26
C ALA A 25 -1.54 -20.22 -22.19
N TYR A 26 -2.19 -19.58 -23.17
CA TYR A 26 -1.51 -18.73 -24.15
C TYR A 26 -1.49 -17.23 -23.78
N HIS A 27 -2.21 -16.81 -22.74
CA HIS A 27 -2.23 -15.41 -22.31
C HIS A 27 -1.76 -15.28 -20.85
N PRO A 28 -0.50 -14.89 -20.58
CA PRO A 28 -0.05 -14.66 -19.21
C PRO A 28 -0.87 -13.51 -18.61
N SER A 29 -1.75 -13.87 -17.68
CA SER A 29 -2.40 -13.04 -16.66
C SER A 29 -2.44 -11.52 -16.95
N ARG A 30 -3.23 -11.14 -17.95
CA ARG A 30 -3.77 -9.78 -18.09
C ARG A 30 -5.29 -9.84 -18.14
N PHE A 31 -5.90 -10.45 -17.13
CA PHE A 31 -7.30 -10.18 -16.86
C PHE A 31 -7.40 -8.80 -16.20
N LEU A 32 -7.75 -7.86 -17.07
CA LEU A 32 -8.13 -6.49 -16.77
C LEU A 32 -9.34 -6.49 -15.83
N ILE A 33 -9.13 -6.10 -14.58
CA ILE A 33 -10.14 -5.38 -13.81
C ILE A 33 -10.36 -4.06 -14.55
N PRO A 34 -11.60 -3.62 -14.86
CA PRO A 34 -11.82 -2.28 -15.40
C PRO A 34 -11.55 -1.25 -14.30
N ALA A 35 -10.27 -0.87 -14.16
CA ALA A 35 -9.88 0.31 -13.41
C ALA A 35 -10.28 1.54 -14.22
N ARG A 36 -11.33 2.22 -13.78
CA ARG A 36 -11.64 3.59 -14.20
C ARG A 36 -10.39 4.44 -14.03
N ALA A 37 -9.86 4.90 -15.16
CA ALA A 37 -8.59 5.58 -15.29
C ALA A 37 -8.51 6.87 -14.44
N SER A 38 -7.56 6.90 -13.52
CA SER A 38 -6.92 8.14 -13.06
C SER A 38 -5.45 8.03 -13.45
N LYS A 39 -5.02 8.88 -14.40
CA LYS A 39 -3.64 8.95 -14.86
C LYS A 39 -2.75 9.42 -13.69
N GLY A 40 -2.01 8.49 -13.09
CA GLY A 40 -0.86 8.80 -12.23
C GLY A 40 0.44 8.58 -13.03
N PRO A 41 1.50 9.39 -12.83
CA PRO A 41 2.74 9.26 -13.58
C PRO A 41 3.49 7.99 -13.19
N THR A 42 3.98 7.27 -14.20
CA THR A 42 4.92 6.16 -14.08
C THR A 42 6.25 6.64 -13.49
N VAL A 43 6.57 6.23 -12.26
CA VAL A 43 7.91 6.41 -11.70
C VAL A 43 8.73 5.18 -12.04
N ALA A 44 9.67 5.36 -12.97
CA ALA A 44 10.68 4.39 -13.33
C ALA A 44 11.53 3.98 -12.12
N THR A 45 11.70 2.67 -11.92
CA THR A 45 12.63 2.10 -10.95
C THR A 45 14.06 2.30 -11.46
N GLY A 46 14.59 3.49 -11.20
CA GLY A 46 16.02 3.80 -11.35
C GLY A 46 16.74 3.48 -10.06
N SER A 47 17.65 2.49 -10.12
CA SER A 47 18.64 2.23 -9.08
C SER A 47 19.51 3.49 -8.91
N LYS A 48 19.25 4.28 -7.86
CA LYS A 48 20.03 5.47 -7.50
C LYS A 48 21.00 5.10 -6.38
N LYS A 49 22.29 5.22 -6.70
CA LYS A 49 23.44 5.19 -5.79
C LYS A 49 23.11 5.78 -4.41
N ASN A 50 23.35 4.99 -3.36
CA ASN A 50 23.22 5.41 -1.97
C ASN A 50 24.26 6.48 -1.64
N LYS A 51 23.81 7.74 -1.50
CA LYS A 51 24.47 8.70 -0.62
C LYS A 51 24.06 8.38 0.82
N PRO A 52 24.94 8.54 1.83
CA PRO A 52 24.54 8.46 3.23
C PRO A 52 23.46 9.52 3.45
N LYS A 53 22.26 9.09 3.85
CA LYS A 53 21.18 9.99 4.25
C LYS A 53 21.37 10.20 5.75
N ASP A 54 21.44 11.46 6.17
CA ASP A 54 21.60 11.78 7.58
C ASP A 54 20.53 11.05 8.42
N PRO A 55 20.94 10.42 9.53
CA PRO A 55 20.02 9.78 10.47
C PRO A 55 18.89 10.73 10.88
N LEU A 56 17.70 10.18 11.14
CA LEU A 56 16.63 10.98 11.74
C LEU A 56 16.88 11.08 13.24
N GLU A 57 16.55 12.21 13.87
CA GLU A 57 16.76 12.44 15.31
C GLU A 57 16.11 11.37 16.20
N ILE A 58 14.99 10.80 15.74
CA ILE A 58 14.31 9.67 16.40
C ILE A 58 15.18 8.40 16.53
N GLU A 59 16.23 8.25 15.71
CA GLU A 59 17.16 7.13 15.83
C GLU A 59 17.99 7.23 17.11
N ASP A 60 18.42 8.43 17.47
CA ASP A 60 19.17 8.68 18.69
C ASP A 60 18.25 8.58 19.92
N LEU A 61 16.99 9.02 19.80
CA LEU A 61 15.99 8.89 20.86
C LEU A 61 15.67 7.43 21.21
N ALA A 62 15.85 6.49 20.28
CA ALA A 62 15.58 5.07 20.49
C ALA A 62 16.53 4.38 21.50
N GLU A 63 17.63 5.05 21.87
CA GLU A 63 18.55 4.62 22.93
C GLU A 63 18.01 4.96 24.33
N ILE A 64 17.14 5.96 24.44
CA ILE A 64 16.67 6.51 25.72
C ILE A 64 15.20 6.15 25.96
N LEU A 65 14.39 6.13 24.90
CA LEU A 65 12.95 5.89 24.97
C LEU A 65 12.61 4.44 24.62
N GLU A 66 11.65 3.89 25.34
CA GLU A 66 11.13 2.53 25.09
C GLU A 66 9.79 2.56 24.32
N ASP A 67 9.00 3.61 24.50
CA ASP A 67 7.65 3.72 23.93
C ASP A 67 7.64 4.46 22.59
N PHE A 68 7.25 3.76 21.53
CA PHE A 68 7.13 4.32 20.18
C PHE A 68 5.74 4.09 19.60
N LYS A 69 5.19 5.12 18.93
CA LYS A 69 3.94 5.04 18.17
C LYS A 69 4.00 5.83 16.88
N MET A 70 3.23 5.38 15.89
CA MET A 70 3.03 6.10 14.65
C MET A 70 1.73 6.89 14.73
N VAL A 71 1.81 8.20 14.50
CA VAL A 71 0.63 9.07 14.44
C VAL A 71 0.35 9.41 12.97
N LEU A 72 -0.86 9.10 12.51
CA LEU A 72 -1.32 9.35 11.15
C LEU A 72 -2.30 10.51 11.18
N VAL A 73 -1.91 11.62 10.57
CA VAL A 73 -2.71 12.85 10.54
C VAL A 73 -3.54 12.88 9.26
N VAL A 74 -4.86 13.04 9.39
CA VAL A 74 -5.80 13.03 8.27
C VAL A 74 -6.53 14.36 8.17
N ARG A 75 -6.52 14.93 6.97
CA ARG A 75 -7.30 16.13 6.60
C ARG A 75 -8.79 15.83 6.52
N ASN A 76 -9.56 16.46 7.41
CA ASN A 76 -11.01 16.31 7.53
C ASN A 76 -11.78 17.29 6.62
N ASP A 77 -11.14 18.37 6.18
CA ASP A 77 -11.65 19.34 5.21
C ASP A 77 -11.85 18.73 3.82
N LEU A 78 -11.03 17.75 3.44
CA LEU A 78 -11.13 17.03 2.16
C LEU A 78 -12.34 16.07 2.05
N LYS A 79 -13.16 15.95 3.11
CA LYS A 79 -14.36 15.10 3.18
C LYS A 79 -14.16 13.68 2.60
N MET A 80 -13.01 13.08 2.87
CA MET A 80 -12.70 11.73 2.41
C MET A 80 -13.60 10.69 3.09
N GLY A 81 -14.13 9.75 2.31
CA GLY A 81 -14.84 8.59 2.86
C GLY A 81 -13.90 7.65 3.64
N LYS A 82 -14.45 6.86 4.57
CA LYS A 82 -13.69 5.96 5.47
C LYS A 82 -12.71 5.05 4.72
N GLY A 83 -13.11 4.49 3.57
CA GLY A 83 -12.25 3.63 2.75
C GLY A 83 -11.06 4.38 2.14
N LYS A 84 -11.25 5.62 1.68
CA LYS A 84 -10.16 6.45 1.16
C LYS A 84 -9.20 6.86 2.27
N ILE A 85 -9.72 7.19 3.46
CA ILE A 85 -8.90 7.47 4.65
C ILE A 85 -8.03 6.25 4.99
N ALA A 86 -8.62 5.06 5.05
CA ALA A 86 -7.88 3.84 5.35
C ALA A 86 -6.77 3.57 4.33
N ALA A 87 -7.06 3.71 3.02
CA ALA A 87 -6.05 3.56 1.97
C ALA A 87 -4.89 4.56 2.12
N GLN A 88 -5.18 5.83 2.37
CA GLN A 88 -4.14 6.86 2.57
C GLN A 88 -3.30 6.59 3.82
N CYS A 89 -3.93 6.19 4.93
CA CYS A 89 -3.23 5.80 6.15
C CYS A 89 -2.29 4.61 5.91
N SER A 90 -2.73 3.61 5.14
CA SER A 90 -1.90 2.46 4.77
C SER A 90 -0.72 2.86 3.87
N HIS A 91 -0.93 3.74 2.89
CA HIS A 91 0.14 4.25 2.05
C HIS A 91 1.17 5.08 2.85
N ALA A 92 0.70 5.96 3.73
CA ALA A 92 1.55 6.77 4.60
C ALA A 92 2.38 5.89 5.55
N THR A 93 1.75 4.88 6.16
CA THR A 93 2.42 3.90 7.03
C THR A 93 3.56 3.20 6.29
N LEU A 94 3.30 2.67 5.09
CA LEU A 94 4.32 1.96 4.31
C LEU A 94 5.44 2.89 3.84
N GLY A 95 5.09 4.12 3.46
CA GLY A 95 6.07 5.15 3.10
C GLY A 95 7.01 5.49 4.26
N LEU A 96 6.44 5.69 5.46
CA LEU A 96 7.22 5.96 6.66
C LEU A 96 8.07 4.75 7.06
N TYR A 97 7.50 3.54 7.07
CA TYR A 97 8.24 2.31 7.34
C TYR A 97 9.49 2.16 6.46
N LYS A 98 9.35 2.33 5.15
CA LYS A 98 10.48 2.28 4.20
C LYS A 98 11.53 3.37 4.46
N LYS A 99 11.09 4.55 4.90
CA LYS A 99 11.99 5.65 5.27
C LYS A 99 12.78 5.31 6.54
N LEU A 100 12.11 4.80 7.57
CA LEU A 100 12.73 4.42 8.85
C LEU A 100 13.69 3.26 8.69
N LEU A 101 13.35 2.28 7.86
CA LEU A 101 14.22 1.12 7.57
C LEU A 101 15.64 1.53 7.12
N GLN A 102 15.79 2.70 6.50
CA GLN A 102 17.06 3.20 5.99
C GLN A 102 17.67 4.32 6.84
N ARG A 103 16.87 5.04 7.64
CA ARG A 103 17.31 6.27 8.33
C ARG A 103 17.19 6.23 9.85
N ALA A 104 16.41 5.31 10.38
CA ALA A 104 16.19 5.13 11.81
C ALA A 104 15.79 3.66 12.14
N PRO A 105 16.68 2.69 11.91
CA PRO A 105 16.39 1.27 12.15
C PRO A 105 16.16 0.92 13.63
N LYS A 106 16.83 1.58 14.60
CA LYS A 106 16.59 1.33 16.03
C LYS A 106 15.21 1.82 16.43
N ALA A 107 14.83 3.03 16.01
CA ALA A 107 13.50 3.57 16.27
C ALA A 107 12.40 2.68 15.67
N LEU A 108 12.65 2.16 14.45
CA LEU A 108 11.74 1.22 13.80
C LEU A 108 11.59 -0.07 14.62
N ASN A 109 12.71 -0.65 15.06
CA ASN A 109 12.71 -1.88 15.86
C ASN A 109 11.98 -1.70 17.21
N ARG A 110 12.17 -0.55 17.87
CA ARG A 110 11.41 -0.21 19.09
C ARG A 110 9.92 -0.19 18.82
N TRP A 111 9.48 0.53 17.79
CA TRP A 111 8.07 0.59 17.40
C TRP A 111 7.48 -0.80 17.08
N GLU A 112 8.24 -1.68 16.43
CA GLU A 112 7.83 -3.06 16.16
C GLU A 112 7.66 -3.88 17.45
N THR A 113 8.58 -3.69 18.40
CA THR A 113 8.53 -4.34 19.71
C THR A 113 7.33 -3.85 20.54
N CYS A 114 6.91 -2.59 20.36
CA CYS A 114 5.69 -2.03 20.97
C CYS A 114 4.38 -2.55 20.33
N ALA A 115 4.42 -3.60 19.50
CA ALA A 115 3.28 -4.10 18.71
C ALA A 115 2.76 -3.11 17.65
N GLN A 116 3.66 -2.26 17.12
CA GLN A 116 3.41 -1.39 15.96
C GLN A 116 2.19 -0.46 16.10
N PRO A 117 2.01 0.28 17.21
CA PRO A 117 0.80 1.05 17.45
C PRO A 117 0.66 2.21 16.45
N LYS A 118 -0.56 2.41 15.96
CA LYS A 118 -0.93 3.44 14.98
C LYS A 118 -2.14 4.20 15.50
N VAL A 119 -2.00 5.52 15.65
CA VAL A 119 -3.07 6.41 16.10
C VAL A 119 -3.44 7.34 14.96
N VAL A 120 -4.71 7.34 14.56
CA VAL A 120 -5.21 8.24 13.51
C VAL A 120 -5.86 9.46 14.15
N VAL A 121 -5.37 10.64 13.82
CA VAL A 121 -5.91 11.93 14.28
C VAL A 121 -6.41 12.76 13.11
N LYS A 122 -7.27 13.74 13.39
CA LYS A 122 -7.86 14.63 12.38
C LYS A 122 -7.32 16.04 12.54
N ILE A 123 -7.19 16.72 11.41
CA ILE A 123 -6.95 18.17 11.33
C ILE A 123 -7.95 18.79 10.34
N GLU A 124 -8.18 20.09 10.47
CA GLU A 124 -9.22 20.79 9.70
C GLU A 124 -8.67 21.66 8.56
N SER A 125 -7.35 21.74 8.38
CA SER A 125 -6.75 22.57 7.32
C SER A 125 -5.44 21.99 6.78
N GLU A 126 -4.98 22.52 5.65
CA GLU A 126 -3.67 22.19 5.10
C GLU A 126 -2.55 22.87 5.88
N GLU A 127 -2.83 24.09 6.34
CA GLU A 127 -1.94 24.94 7.09
C GLU A 127 -1.52 24.25 8.39
N ASP A 128 -2.46 23.61 9.11
CA ASP A 128 -2.17 22.80 10.30
C ASP A 128 -1.25 21.62 9.98
N MET A 129 -1.43 20.98 8.82
CA MET A 129 -0.59 19.87 8.37
C MET A 129 0.85 20.32 8.14
N LEU A 130 1.02 21.45 7.47
CA LEU A 130 2.33 22.03 7.17
C LEU A 130 3.02 22.53 8.43
N ALA A 131 2.26 23.13 9.37
CA ALA A 131 2.77 23.53 10.68
C ALA A 131 3.35 22.34 11.44
N LEU A 132 2.66 21.19 11.46
CA LEU A 132 3.14 19.96 12.07
C LEU A 132 4.38 19.38 11.38
N GLN A 133 4.51 19.56 10.06
CA GLN A 133 5.70 19.12 9.33
C GLN A 133 6.93 19.97 9.65
N ILE A 134 6.75 21.28 9.85
CA ILE A 134 7.82 22.22 10.21
C ILE A 134 8.24 22.04 11.68
N GLN A 135 7.27 21.79 12.56
CA GLN A 135 7.50 21.45 13.98
C GLN A 135 8.00 20.03 14.20
N GLY A 136 8.59 19.38 13.18
CA GLY A 136 9.14 18.03 13.33
C GLY A 136 10.01 17.93 14.60
N PRO A 137 9.89 16.84 15.37
CA PRO A 137 10.69 16.63 16.56
C PRO A 137 12.17 16.57 16.22
#